data_AF-A0A946MMQ9-F1
#
_entry.id   AF-A0A946MMQ9-F1
#
_cell.length_a   1.000
_cell.length_b   1.000
_cell.length_c   1.000
_cell.angle_alpha   90.00
_cell.angle_beta   90.00
_cell.angle_gamma   90.00
#
_symmetry.space_group_name_H-M   'P 1'
#
loop_
_entity.id
_entity.type
_entity.pdbx_description
1 polymer ?
#
loop_
_entity_poly.entity_id
_entity_poly.type
_entity_poly.pdbx_seq_one_letter_code
_entity_poly.pdbx_strand_id
1 'polypeptide(L)' 'MLKVSDRAPDFTLPSVDGQAVTLSDGLISGTRVILVFLRHLG' A
#
# COMPACT_ATOMS: atom_id res chain seq x y z
N MET A 1 -8.60 0.53 -12.98
CA MET A 1 -9.29 1.28 -11.90
C MET A 1 -9.74 0.27 -10.87
N LEU A 2 -9.35 0.43 -9.60
CA LEU A 2 -9.77 -0.46 -8.51
C LEU A 2 -11.19 -0.08 -8.06
N LYS A 3 -12.01 -1.08 -7.73
CA LYS A 3 -13.37 -0.92 -7.21
C LYS A 3 -13.47 -1.45 -5.79
N VAL A 4 -14.52 -1.04 -5.08
CA VAL A 4 -14.87 -1.60 -3.77
C VAL A 4 -15.04 -3.12 -3.91
N SER A 5 -14.51 -3.86 -2.93
CA SER A 5 -14.48 -5.33 -2.87
C SER A 5 -13.48 -6.01 -3.82
N ASP A 6 -12.78 -5.28 -4.69
CA ASP A 6 -11.65 -5.86 -5.42
C ASP A 6 -10.53 -6.22 -4.43
N ARG A 7 -9.86 -7.35 -4.69
CA ARG A 7 -8.60 -7.66 -3.99
C ARG A 7 -7.59 -6.57 -4.31
N ALA A 8 -7.04 -5.94 -3.29
CA ALA A 8 -5.95 -4.98 -3.47
C ALA A 8 -4.77 -5.67 -4.17
N PRO A 9 -4.20 -5.07 -5.24
CA PRO A 9 -3.03 -5.62 -5.91
C PRO A 9 -1.85 -5.57 -4.95
N ASP A 10 -1.03 -6.62 -4.94
CA ASP A 10 0.21 -6.59 -4.18
C ASP A 10 1.23 -5.69 -4.89
N PHE A 11 2.01 -4.96 -4.11
CA PHE A 11 3.06 -4.08 -4.62
C PHE A 11 4.11 -3.84 -3.55
N THR A 12 5.29 -3.46 -4.00
CA THR A 12 6.42 -3.09 -3.15
C THR A 12 6.81 -1.65 -3.43
N LEU A 13 6.96 -0.83 -2.39
CA LEU A 13 7.40 0.56 -2.48
C LEU A 13 8.66 0.77 -1.63
N PRO A 14 9.55 1.70 -2.03
CA PRO A 14 10.60 2.16 -1.14
C PRO A 14 9.99 2.96 0.02
N SER A 15 10.45 2.69 1.24
CA SER A 15 10.16 3.53 2.41
C SER A 15 11.12 4.72 2.49
N VAL A 16 10.77 5.68 3.35
CA VAL A 16 11.63 6.84 3.67
C VAL A 16 12.98 6.43 4.28
N ASP A 17 13.03 5.26 4.93
CA ASP A 17 14.24 4.72 5.56
C ASP A 17 15.07 3.86 4.58
N GLY A 18 14.68 3.80 3.30
CA GLY A 18 15.34 3.03 2.26
C GLY A 18 15.04 1.53 2.29
N GLN A 19 14.29 1.04 3.28
CA GLN A 19 13.79 -0.34 3.30
C GLN A 19 12.59 -0.50 2.38
N ALA A 20 12.50 -1.62 1.67
CA ALA A 20 11.33 -1.92 0.86
C ALA A 20 10.15 -2.33 1.76
N VAL A 21 8.94 -1.89 1.43
CA VAL A 21 7.70 -2.29 2.10
C VAL A 21 6.78 -2.94 1.08
N THR A 22 6.35 -4.16 1.36
CA THR A 22 5.39 -4.89 0.51
C THR A 22 4.01 -4.87 1.16
N LEU A 23 2.96 -4.67 0.37
CA LEU A 23 1.58 -4.63 0.89
C LEU A 23 1.21 -5.93 1.60
N SER A 24 1.60 -7.09 1.07
CA SER A 24 1.36 -8.39 1.69
C SER A 24 1.96 -8.56 3.09
N ASP A 25 3.09 -7.90 3.40
CA ASP A 25 3.67 -7.88 4.75
C ASP A 25 2.77 -7.14 5.76
N GLY A 26 2.06 -6.11 5.31
CA GLY A 26 1.10 -5.36 6.13
C GLY A 26 -0.27 -6.04 6.26
N LEU A 27 -0.55 -7.05 5.44
CA LEU A 27 -1.82 -7.79 5.42
C LEU A 27 -1.78 -9.07 6.27
N ILE A 28 -0.76 -9.24 7.13
CA ILE A 28 -0.70 -10.32 8.12
C ILE A 28 -1.98 -10.27 8.96
N SER A 29 -2.59 -11.46 9.13
CA SER A 29 -3.94 -11.69 9.64
C SER A 29 -4.39 -10.69 10.72
N GLY A 30 -5.48 -9.96 10.42
CA GLY A 30 -6.14 -9.03 11.34
C GLY A 30 -5.78 -7.54 11.16
N THR A 31 -4.72 -7.24 10.40
CA THR A 31 -4.27 -5.85 10.21
C THR A 31 -5.01 -5.18 9.06
N ARG A 32 -5.61 -4.00 9.32
CA ARG A 32 -6.26 -3.17 8.30
C ARG A 32 -5.29 -2.08 7.85
N VAL A 33 -5.15 -1.90 6.55
CA VAL A 33 -4.23 -0.94 5.94
C VAL A 33 -5.00 0.13 5.16
N ILE A 34 -4.54 1.39 5.25
CA ILE A 34 -5.07 2.52 4.47
C ILE A 34 -3.94 3.05 3.59
N LEU A 35 -4.22 3.20 2.28
CA LEU A 35 -3.29 3.78 1.32
C LEU A 35 -3.75 5.19 0.97
N VAL A 36 -2.88 6.17 1.21
CA VAL A 36 -3.14 7.59 0.90
C VAL A 36 -2.21 8.01 -0.23
N PHE A 37 -2.78 8.36 -1.39
CA PHE A 37 -2.03 8.86 -2.53
C PHE A 37 -1.98 10.38 -2.48
N LEU A 38 -0.80 10.93 -2.17
CA LEU A 38 -0.55 12.36 -2.19
C LEU A 38 0.09 12.74 -3.52
N ARG A 39 -0.55 13.65 -4.26
CA ARG A 39 0.06 14.28 -5.42
C ARG A 39 0.57 15.65 -4.99
N HIS A 40 1.87 15.90 -5.12
CA HIS A 40 2.36 17.28 -5.06
C HIS A 40 1.93 17.99 -6.35
N LEU A 41 1.29 19.15 -6.20
CA LEU A 41 1.01 20.05 -7.31
C LEU A 41 2.17 21.05 -7.34
N GLY A 42 3.12 20.81 -8.23
CA GLY A 42 4.06 21.84 -8.69
C GLY A 42 3.40 22.65 -9.81
#